data_AF-A0A7W7ML11-F1
#
_entry.id   AF-A0A7W7ML11-F1
#
_cell.length_a   1.000
_cell.length_b   1.000
_cell.length_c   1.000
_cell.angle_alpha   90.00
_cell.angle_beta   90.00
_cell.angle_gamma   90.00
#
_symmetry.space_group_name_H-M   'P 1'
#
loop_
_entity.id
_entity.type
_entity.pdbx_description
1 polymer ?
#
loop_
_entity_poly.entity_id
_entity_poly.type
_entity_poly.pdbx_seq_one_letter_code
_entity_poly.pdbx_strand_id
1 'polypeptide(L)'
;MSARGMLSVVGSAVGGLIGWNEPVPPADPEVLRALFADLGVRIAPDDAQLAEAVRYFQIRTGLPADGEAGPRTVHLLSRYAAEARELSRIRAA
;
A
#
# COMPACT_ATOMS: atom_id res chain seq x y z
N MET A 1 -10.88 -14.68 -21.13
CA MET A 1 -11.23 -13.33 -20.64
C MET A 1 -10.02 -12.75 -19.93
N SER A 2 -9.56 -11.55 -20.29
CA SER A 2 -8.23 -11.01 -19.94
C SER A 2 -8.29 -10.08 -18.71
N ALA A 3 -7.44 -10.32 -17.72
CA ALA A 3 -7.45 -9.74 -16.36
C ALA A 3 -7.01 -8.26 -16.27
N ARG A 4 -7.19 -7.47 -17.33
CA ARG A 4 -6.99 -6.02 -17.33
C ARG A 4 -8.05 -5.24 -16.51
N GLY A 5 -8.96 -5.94 -15.83
CA GLY A 5 -9.96 -5.36 -14.91
C GLY A 5 -9.51 -5.17 -13.46
N MET A 6 -8.28 -5.59 -13.08
CA MET A 6 -7.74 -5.48 -11.71
C MET A 6 -6.86 -4.24 -11.48
N LEU A 7 -7.07 -3.18 -12.25
CA LEU A 7 -6.38 -1.90 -12.04
C LEU A 7 -7.32 -0.92 -11.34
N SER A 8 -6.89 -0.47 -10.17
CA SER A 8 -7.42 0.70 -9.45
C SER A 8 -8.66 0.49 -8.58
N VAL A 9 -8.46 -0.07 -7.39
CA VAL A 9 -9.29 0.31 -6.22
C VAL A 9 -8.43 1.19 -5.31
N VAL A 10 -8.17 2.40 -5.79
CA VAL A 10 -7.82 3.54 -4.93
C VAL A 10 -8.93 4.56 -5.13
N GLY A 11 -9.84 4.64 -4.17
CA GLY A 11 -10.90 5.64 -4.14
C GLY A 11 -12.25 5.08 -3.74
N SER A 12 -12.70 5.48 -2.55
CA SER A 12 -14.08 5.42 -2.07
C SER A 12 -14.62 4.05 -1.64
N ALA A 13 -15.06 4.02 -0.38
CA ALA A 13 -15.99 3.06 0.14
C ALA A 13 -17.30 3.05 -0.69
N VAL A 14 -17.34 2.25 -1.75
CA VAL A 14 -18.57 1.81 -2.41
C VAL A 14 -18.66 0.29 -2.23
N GLY A 15 -18.71 -0.15 -0.97
CA GLY A 15 -18.79 -1.55 -0.57
C GLY A 15 -20.07 -1.88 0.20
N GLY A 16 -21.16 -1.14 -0.03
CA GLY A 16 -22.41 -1.29 0.70
C GLY A 16 -23.49 -2.13 0.02
N LEU A 17 -23.28 -2.66 -1.20
CA LEU A 17 -24.37 -3.27 -1.98
C LEU A 17 -24.10 -4.65 -2.59
N ILE A 18 -22.90 -5.21 -2.45
CA ILE A 18 -22.65 -6.61 -2.85
C ILE A 18 -21.83 -7.25 -1.73
N GLY A 19 -22.36 -8.33 -1.14
CA GLY A 19 -21.76 -9.01 0.01
C GLY A 19 -20.50 -9.79 -0.36
N TRP A 20 -19.37 -9.09 -0.47
CA TRP A 20 -18.06 -9.74 -0.50
C TRP A 20 -17.71 -10.16 0.93
N ASN A 21 -18.10 -11.39 1.31
CA ASN A 21 -17.67 -12.07 2.54
C ASN A 21 -16.28 -12.70 2.42
N GLU A 22 -15.57 -12.45 1.30
CA GLU A 22 -14.21 -12.93 1.12
C GLU A 22 -13.22 -12.02 1.85
N PRO A 23 -12.21 -12.60 2.54
CA PRO A 23 -11.10 -11.82 3.05
C PRO A 23 -10.49 -11.03 1.89
N VAL A 24 -10.43 -9.70 2.01
CA VAL A 24 -9.78 -8.87 1.00
C VAL A 24 -8.33 -9.34 0.88
N PRO A 25 -7.88 -9.75 -0.31
CA PRO A 25 -6.53 -10.26 -0.48
C PRO A 25 -5.52 -9.16 -0.08
N PRO A 26 -4.39 -9.54 0.52
CA PRO A 26 -3.32 -8.60 0.81
C PRO A 26 -2.84 -7.94 -0.49
N ALA A 27 -2.36 -6.70 -0.39
CA ALA A 27 -1.83 -5.99 -1.55
C ALA A 27 -0.64 -6.72 -2.19
N ASP A 28 -0.48 -6.53 -3.50
CA ASP A 28 0.63 -7.05 -4.29
C ASP A 28 1.99 -6.59 -3.70
N PRO A 29 2.91 -7.53 -3.37
CA PRO A 29 4.22 -7.22 -2.83
C PRO A 29 5.05 -6.24 -3.66
N GLU A 30 4.98 -6.31 -5.00
CA GLU A 30 5.73 -5.42 -5.88
C GLU A 30 5.21 -3.98 -5.81
N VAL A 31 3.88 -3.83 -5.69
CA VAL A 31 3.25 -2.53 -5.49
C VAL A 31 3.68 -1.94 -4.14
N LEU A 32 3.70 -2.76 -3.08
CA LEU A 32 4.14 -2.29 -1.76
C LEU A 32 5.61 -1.85 -1.78
N ARG A 33 6.49 -2.62 -2.43
CA ARG A 33 7.91 -2.25 -2.60
C ARG A 33 8.05 -0.92 -3.36
N ALA A 34 7.25 -0.71 -4.41
CA ALA A 34 7.24 0.55 -5.14
C ALA A 34 6.78 1.74 -4.28
N LEU A 35 5.73 1.56 -3.47
CA LEU A 35 5.25 2.60 -2.56
C LEU A 35 6.28 2.94 -1.46
N PHE A 36 6.96 1.94 -0.90
CA PHE A 36 8.06 2.18 0.05
C PHE A 36 9.23 2.88 -0.62
N ALA A 37 9.55 2.55 -1.87
CA ALA A 37 10.58 3.23 -2.63
C ALA A 37 10.27 4.71 -2.86
N ASP A 38 9.00 5.06 -3.08
CA ASP A 38 8.54 6.44 -3.18
C ASP A 38 8.69 7.21 -1.85
N LEU A 39 8.67 6.50 -0.71
CA LEU A 39 9.02 7.04 0.61
C LEU A 39 10.53 7.08 0.87
N GLY A 40 11.35 6.66 -0.09
CA GLY A 40 12.81 6.59 0.04
C GLY A 40 13.33 5.31 0.73
N VAL A 41 12.48 4.31 0.97
CA VAL A 41 12.85 3.04 1.60
C VAL A 41 12.97 1.95 0.53
N ARG A 42 14.18 1.42 0.33
CA ARG A 42 14.42 0.28 -0.57
C ARG A 42 14.35 -1.01 0.21
N ILE A 43 13.41 -1.87 -0.16
CA ILE A 43 13.21 -3.19 0.43
C ILE A 43 13.67 -4.22 -0.59
N ALA A 44 14.40 -5.24 -0.14
CA ALA A 44 14.81 -6.34 -1.00
C ALA A 44 13.58 -7.14 -1.52
N PRO A 45 13.75 -7.98 -2.54
CA PRO A 45 12.69 -8.89 -3.02
C PRO A 45 12.23 -9.95 -2.01
N ASP A 46 12.81 -9.97 -0.82
CA ASP A 46 12.47 -10.87 0.27
C ASP A 46 11.15 -10.46 0.95
N ASP A 47 10.23 -11.41 1.08
CA ASP A 47 8.90 -11.15 1.64
C ASP A 47 8.92 -10.92 3.16
N ALA A 48 9.89 -11.51 3.88
CA ALA A 48 10.04 -11.30 5.31
C ALA A 48 10.47 -9.85 5.62
N GLN A 49 11.41 -9.31 4.85
CA GLN A 49 11.79 -7.89 4.92
C GLN A 49 10.64 -6.94 4.56
N LEU A 50 9.82 -7.31 3.57
CA LEU A 50 8.64 -6.51 3.23
C LEU A 50 7.63 -6.50 4.38
N ALA A 51 7.32 -7.66 4.97
CA ALA A 51 6.42 -7.74 6.11
C ALA A 51 6.93 -6.94 7.32
N GLU A 52 8.24 -6.91 7.56
CA GLU A 52 8.83 -6.08 8.63
C GLU A 52 8.70 -4.58 8.35
N ALA A 53 8.93 -4.15 7.11
CA ALA A 53 8.71 -2.77 6.72
C ALA A 53 7.23 -2.36 6.87
N VAL A 54 6.30 -3.25 6.53
CA VAL A 54 4.86 -3.05 6.75
C VAL A 54 4.55 -2.91 8.25
N ARG A 55 5.08 -3.80 9.11
CA ARG A 55 4.92 -3.68 10.57
C ARG A 55 5.44 -2.35 11.08
N TYR A 56 6.62 -1.94 10.65
CA TYR A 56 7.20 -0.67 11.05
C TYR A 56 6.31 0.51 10.63
N PHE A 57 5.83 0.51 9.39
CA PHE A 57 4.89 1.53 8.90
C PHE A 57 3.59 1.56 9.70
N GLN A 58 3.02 0.40 10.01
CA GLN A 58 1.79 0.27 10.79
C GLN A 58 1.98 0.84 12.21
N ILE A 59 3.08 0.50 12.90
CA ILE A 59 3.43 1.06 14.21
C ILE A 59 3.52 2.59 14.14
N ARG A 60 4.23 3.12 13.13
CA ARG A 60 4.43 4.56 12.97
C ARG A 60 3.16 5.34 12.66
N THR A 61 2.15 4.67 12.11
CA THR A 61 0.86 5.27 11.72
C THR A 61 -0.28 4.94 12.68
N GLY A 62 -0.01 4.17 13.75
CA GLY A 62 -1.01 3.77 14.73
C GLY A 62 -1.98 2.68 14.24
N LEU A 63 -1.63 1.96 13.17
CA LEU A 63 -2.36 0.78 12.72
C LEU A 63 -1.94 -0.47 13.51
N PRO A 64 -2.76 -1.53 13.56
CA PRO A 64 -2.32 -2.85 14.01
C PRO A 64 -1.09 -3.32 13.23
N ALA A 65 -0.05 -3.75 13.93
CA ALA A 65 1.25 -4.12 13.36
C ALA A 65 1.32 -5.62 13.02
N ASP A 66 0.38 -6.10 12.21
CA ASP A 66 0.29 -7.49 11.77
C ASP A 66 1.28 -7.83 10.63
N GLY A 67 1.84 -6.83 9.96
CA GLY A 67 2.71 -7.00 8.80
C GLY A 67 1.96 -7.28 7.51
N GLU A 68 0.64 -7.25 7.53
CA GLU A 68 -0.22 -7.45 6.36
C GLU A 68 -0.75 -6.11 5.85
N ALA A 69 -0.54 -5.84 4.57
CA ALA A 69 -1.02 -4.62 3.96
C ALA A 69 -2.50 -4.74 3.55
N GLY A 70 -3.39 -4.70 4.54
CA GLY A 70 -4.83 -4.58 4.32
C GLY A 70 -5.25 -3.20 3.80
N PRO A 71 -6.56 -2.99 3.51
CA PRO A 71 -7.04 -1.77 2.84
C PRO A 71 -6.65 -0.45 3.53
N ARG A 72 -6.68 -0.42 4.87
CA ARG A 72 -6.27 0.77 5.65
C ARG A 72 -4.77 1.05 5.53
N THR A 73 -3.94 0.01 5.60
CA THR A 73 -2.48 0.10 5.42
C THR A 73 -2.16 0.63 4.03
N VAL A 74 -2.76 0.04 2.98
CA VAL A 74 -2.53 0.43 1.58
C VAL A 74 -2.97 1.87 1.34
N HIS A 75 -4.13 2.28 1.85
CA HIS A 75 -4.63 3.63 1.70
C HIS A 75 -3.66 4.67 2.26
N LEU A 76 -3.20 4.49 3.51
CA LEU A 76 -2.26 5.41 4.14
C LEU A 76 -0.89 5.39 3.45
N LEU A 77 -0.37 4.20 3.11
CA LEU A 77 0.91 4.06 2.44
C LEU A 77 0.91 4.77 1.08
N SER A 78 -0.15 4.58 0.29
CA SER A 78 -0.34 5.23 -1.02
C SER A 78 -0.42 6.75 -0.90
N ARG A 79 -1.12 7.25 0.12
CA ARG A 79 -1.23 8.69 0.38
C ARG A 79 0.15 9.30 0.68
N TYR A 80 0.90 8.72 1.62
CA TYR A 80 2.22 9.26 1.97
C TYR A 80 3.23 9.13 0.83
N ALA A 81 3.18 8.04 0.07
CA ALA A 81 4.00 7.87 -1.12
C ALA A 81 3.71 8.96 -2.17
N ALA A 82 2.44 9.32 -2.37
CA ALA A 82 2.05 10.41 -3.27
C ALA A 82 2.56 11.78 -2.78
N GLU A 83 2.40 12.07 -1.49
CA GLU A 83 2.91 13.29 -0.85
C GLU A 83 4.44 13.40 -0.99
N ALA A 84 5.18 12.31 -0.79
CA ALA A 84 6.64 12.27 -0.95
C ALA A 84 7.10 12.51 -2.39
N ARG A 85 6.38 11.96 -3.38
CA ARG A 85 6.66 12.21 -4.81
C ARG A 85 6.43 13.67 -5.20
N GLU A 86 5.37 14.28 -4.69
CA GLU A 86 5.09 15.71 -4.92
C GLU A 86 6.20 16.59 -4.35
N LEU A 87 6.58 16.37 -3.09
CA LEU A 87 7.68 17.10 -2.45
C LEU A 87 9.00 16.95 -3.22
N SER A 88 9.29 15.76 -3.71
CA SER A 88 10.50 15.50 -4.52
C SER A 88 10.48 16.26 -5.84
N ARG A 89 9.31 16.36 -6.50
CA ARG A 89 9.14 17.15 -7.73
C ARG A 89 9.34 18.64 -7.49
N ILE A 90 8.76 19.19 -6.42
CA ILE A 90 8.92 20.61 -6.08
C ILE A 90 10.39 20.96 -5.82
N ARG A 91 11.15 20.08 -5.16
CA ARG A 91 12.58 20.31 -4.86
C ARG A 91 13.49 20.23 -6.10
N ALA A 92 13.03 19.59 -7.16
CA ALA A 92 13.81 19.41 -8.39
C ALA A 92 13.54 20.50 -9.45
N ALA A 93 12.54 21.36 -9.23
CA ALA A 93 12.19 22.51 -10.08
C ALA A 93 12.99 23.76 -9.67
#